data_AF-A0A914XA03-F1
#
_entry.id   AF-A0A914XA03-F1
#
_cell.length_a   1.000
_cell.length_b   1.000
_cell.length_c   1.000
_cell.angle_alpha   90.00
_cell.angle_beta   90.00
_cell.angle_gamma   90.00
#
_symmetry.space_group_name_H-M   'P 1'
#
loop_
_entity.id
_entity.type
_entity.pdbx_description
1 polymer ?
#
loop_
_entity_poly.entity_id
_entity_poly.type
_entity_poly.pdbx_seq_one_letter_code
_entity_poly.pdbx_strand_id
1 'polypeptide(L)'
;MHRTLNLIGVALIVAGFLCIFISENWTWKGPKVDGGDKNWEASAIHSLVGLLCIILAWIQSLVTFVRPSPSSAIRRLFNWVHRSTGVVAFILAGL
;
A
#
# COMPACT_ATOMS: atom_id res chain seq x y z
N MET A 1 5.55 11.67 -16.62
CA MET A 1 4.40 10.74 -16.77
C MET A 1 4.33 9.73 -15.63
N HIS A 2 5.25 8.75 -15.49
CA HIS A 2 5.15 7.69 -14.46
C HIS A 2 5.00 8.18 -13.01
N ARG A 3 5.83 9.14 -12.58
CA ARG A 3 5.80 9.67 -11.19
C ARG A 3 4.50 10.42 -10.86
N THR A 4 3.98 11.19 -11.82
CA THR A 4 2.72 11.93 -11.70
C THR A 4 1.53 10.98 -11.60
N LEU A 5 1.52 9.92 -12.43
CA LEU A 5 0.47 8.89 -12.39
C LEU A 5 0.47 8.11 -11.07
N ASN A 6 1.64 7.74 -10.54
CA ASN A 6 1.72 7.11 -9.22
C ASN A 6 1.21 8.04 -8.10
N LEU A 7 1.51 9.34 -8.17
CA LEU A 7 1.03 10.30 -7.17
C LEU A 7 -0.49 10.46 -7.21
N ILE A 8 -1.08 10.51 -8.41
CA ILE A 8 -2.53 10.53 -8.60
C ILE A 8 -3.14 9.21 -8.09
N GLY A 9 -2.53 8.07 -8.41
CA GLY A 9 -2.96 6.75 -7.93
C GLY A 9 -2.97 6.67 -6.41
N VAL A 10 -1.93 7.15 -5.73
CA VAL A 10 -1.87 7.20 -4.26
C VAL A 10 -2.98 8.10 -3.70
N ALA A 11 -3.22 9.26 -4.29
CA ALA A 11 -4.29 10.15 -3.86
C ALA A 11 -5.69 9.49 -3.98
N LEU A 12 -5.94 8.80 -5.09
CA LEU A 12 -7.19 8.07 -5.32
C LEU A 12 -7.35 6.88 -4.35
N ILE A 13 -6.27 6.15 -4.09
CA ILE A 13 -6.25 5.03 -3.13
C ILE A 13 -6.58 5.51 -1.71
N VAL A 14 -6.03 6.66 -1.30
CA VAL A 14 -6.33 7.27 0.01
C VAL A 14 -7.78 7.71 0.09
N ALA A 15 -8.28 8.38 -0.94
CA ALA A 15 -9.69 8.77 -1.01
C ALA A 15 -10.62 7.55 -0.91
N GLY A 16 -10.32 6.47 -1.66
CA GLY A 16 -11.07 5.22 -1.61
C GLY A 16 -11.07 4.57 -0.22
N PHE A 17 -9.91 4.53 0.44
CA PHE A 17 -9.80 4.01 1.81
C PHE A 17 -10.61 4.83 2.80
N LEU A 18 -10.56 6.17 2.71
CA LEU A 18 -11.38 7.06 3.54
C LEU A 18 -12.88 6.85 3.30
N CYS A 19 -13.30 6.69 2.04
CA CYS A 19 -14.70 6.38 1.71
C CYS A 19 -15.17 5.08 2.38
N ILE A 20 -14.35 4.02 2.37
CA ILE A 20 -14.66 2.74 3.03
C ILE A 20 -14.77 2.93 4.55
N PHE A 21 -13.85 3.68 5.17
CA PHE A 21 -13.92 3.97 6.60
C PHE A 21 -15.17 4.78 6.96
N ILE A 22 -15.54 5.76 6.13
CA ILE A 22 -16.76 6.56 6.33
C ILE A 22 -18.01 5.68 6.20
N SER A 23 -18.09 4.82 5.18
CA SER A 23 -19.25 3.91 5.01
C SER A 23 -19.39 2.92 6.15
N GLU A 24 -18.27 2.50 6.75
CA GLU A 24 -18.23 1.58 7.88
C GLU A 24 -18.32 2.28 9.25
N ASN A 25 -18.71 3.56 9.29
CA ASN A 25 -18.80 4.36 10.53
C ASN A 25 -17.51 4.32 11.36
N TRP A 26 -16.36 4.44 10.68
CA TRP A 26 -15.02 4.39 11.27
C TRP A 26 -14.69 3.08 12.00
N THR A 27 -15.43 2.01 11.71
CA THR A 27 -15.22 0.71 12.34
C THR A 27 -14.24 -0.13 11.54
N TRP A 28 -13.16 -0.59 12.17
CA TRP A 28 -12.25 -1.56 11.56
C TRP A 28 -12.94 -2.92 11.37
N LYS A 29 -12.92 -3.42 10.12
CA LYS A 29 -13.47 -4.72 9.72
C LYS A 29 -12.42 -5.81 9.46
N GLY A 30 -11.14 -5.46 9.52
CA GLY A 30 -10.06 -6.44 9.45
C GLY A 30 -9.85 -7.21 10.77
N PRO A 31 -8.76 -7.99 10.84
CA PRO A 31 -8.46 -8.83 11.99
C PRO A 31 -8.32 -8.00 13.27
N LYS A 32 -8.80 -8.56 14.39
CA LYS A 32 -8.75 -7.96 15.74
C LYS A 32 -8.08 -8.92 16.71
N VAL A 33 -7.49 -8.38 17.76
CA VAL A 33 -6.74 -9.16 18.79
C VAL A 33 -7.62 -10.24 19.44
N ASP A 34 -8.93 -10.00 19.54
CA ASP A 34 -9.96 -10.87 20.10
C ASP A 34 -10.90 -11.49 19.05
N GLY A 35 -10.55 -11.43 17.76
CA GLY A 35 -11.46 -11.76 16.67
C GLY A 35 -11.66 -13.25 16.35
N GLY A 36 -10.82 -14.15 16.89
CA GLY A 36 -10.93 -15.59 16.68
C GLY A 36 -11.02 -15.98 15.19
N ASP A 37 -11.97 -16.83 14.84
CA ASP A 37 -12.19 -17.31 13.47
C ASP A 37 -12.55 -16.19 12.48
N LYS A 38 -13.16 -15.09 12.95
CA LYS A 38 -13.53 -13.94 12.09
C LYS A 38 -12.32 -13.23 11.49
N ASN A 39 -11.13 -13.39 12.08
CA ASN A 39 -9.89 -12.84 11.54
C ASN A 39 -9.50 -13.48 10.20
N TRP A 40 -10.00 -14.69 9.92
CA TRP A 40 -9.68 -15.48 8.75
C TRP A 40 -10.80 -15.45 7.70
N GLU A 41 -11.87 -14.68 7.93
CA GLU A 41 -12.86 -14.42 6.91
C GLU A 41 -12.25 -13.61 5.76
N ALA A 42 -12.69 -13.88 4.54
CA ALA A 42 -12.17 -13.22 3.34
C ALA A 42 -12.26 -11.69 3.42
N SER A 43 -13.31 -11.16 4.04
CA SER A 43 -13.52 -9.72 4.28
C SER A 43 -12.46 -9.12 5.22
N ALA A 44 -12.10 -9.85 6.28
CA ALA A 44 -11.07 -9.43 7.22
C ALA A 44 -9.69 -9.45 6.56
N ILE A 45 -9.37 -10.53 5.83
CA ILE A 45 -8.11 -10.65 5.08
C ILE A 45 -8.02 -9.56 4.00
N HIS A 46 -9.08 -9.33 3.22
CA HIS A 46 -9.12 -8.26 2.21
C HIS A 46 -8.86 -6.88 2.84
N SER A 47 -9.47 -6.59 3.99
CA SER A 47 -9.24 -5.34 4.71
C SER A 47 -7.79 -5.17 5.16
N LEU A 48 -7.15 -6.25 5.64
CA LEU A 48 -5.75 -6.25 6.03
C LEU A 48 -4.82 -6.07 4.82
N VAL A 49 -5.05 -6.83 3.75
CA VAL A 49 -4.27 -6.75 2.51
C VAL A 49 -4.38 -5.35 1.90
N GLY A 50 -5.59 -4.79 1.83
CA GLY A 50 -5.83 -3.42 1.36
C GLY A 50 -5.06 -2.37 2.18
N LEU A 51 -5.05 -2.49 3.51
CA LEU A 51 -4.26 -1.61 4.38
C LEU A 51 -2.75 -1.72 4.09
N LEU A 52 -2.23 -2.94 3.96
CA LEU A 52 -0.81 -3.15 3.63
C LEU A 52 -0.46 -2.58 2.25
N CYS A 53 -1.33 -2.76 1.24
CA CYS A 53 -1.17 -2.18 -0.08
C CYS A 53 -1.06 -0.65 -0.03
N ILE A 54 -1.93 0.01 0.75
CA ILE A 54 -1.91 1.47 0.91
C ILE A 54 -0.59 1.92 1.54
N ILE A 55 -0.16 1.28 2.63
CA ILE A 55 1.10 1.61 3.32
C ILE A 55 2.28 1.46 2.36
N LEU A 56 2.34 0.34 1.64
CA LEU A 56 3.41 0.08 0.67
C LEU A 56 3.39 1.09 -0.48
N ALA A 57 2.22 1.47 -1.01
CA ALA A 57 2.09 2.47 -2.05
C ALA A 57 2.57 3.87 -1.61
N TRP A 58 2.32 4.24 -0.36
CA TRP A 58 2.82 5.47 0.25
C TRP A 58 4.34 5.45 0.42
N ILE A 59 4.88 4.40 1.04
CA ILE A 59 6.33 4.23 1.24
C ILE A 59 7.04 4.29 -0.11
N GLN A 60 6.54 3.55 -1.10
CA GLN A 60 7.07 3.52 -2.46
C GLN A 60 7.18 4.93 -3.07
N SER A 61 6.15 5.75 -2.89
CA SER A 61 6.08 7.10 -3.45
C SER A 61 6.98 8.09 -2.73
N LEU A 62 7.00 8.05 -1.40
CA LEU A 62 7.84 8.91 -0.56
C LEU A 62 9.34 8.59 -0.74
N VAL A 63 9.68 7.31 -0.82
CA VAL A 63 11.06 6.84 -1.01
C VAL A 63 11.64 7.34 -2.35
N THR A 64 10.83 7.63 -3.37
CA THR A 64 11.33 8.27 -4.61
C THR A 64 11.89 9.67 -4.43
N PHE A 65 11.46 10.42 -3.40
CA PHE A 65 11.98 11.77 -3.13
C PHE A 65 13.40 11.74 -2.56
N VAL A 66 13.74 10.68 -1.82
CA VAL A 66 15.08 10.47 -1.24
C VAL A 66 15.98 9.62 -2.14
N ARG A 67 15.68 9.55 -3.44
CA ARG A 67 16.40 8.72 -4.40
C ARG A 67 17.91 9.05 -4.38
N PRO A 68 18.79 8.07 -4.13
CA PRO A 68 20.24 8.29 -4.10
C PRO A 68 20.80 8.78 -5.43
N SER A 69 21.90 9.55 -5.39
CA SER A 69 22.65 10.03 -6.56
C SER A 69 22.98 8.91 -7.56
N PRO A 70 23.01 9.16 -8.89
CA PRO A 70 23.40 8.18 -9.90
C PRO A 70 24.72 7.43 -9.63
N SER A 71 25.68 8.09 -8.97
CA SER A 71 26.99 7.51 -8.65
C SER A 71 27.02 6.70 -7.34
N SER A 72 25.94 6.68 -6.57
CA SER A 72 25.89 6.00 -5.27
C SER A 72 25.75 4.48 -5.42
N ALA A 73 26.58 3.72 -4.70
CA ALA A 73 26.51 2.25 -4.65
C ALA A 73 25.15 1.74 -4.12
N ILE A 74 24.52 2.47 -3.20
CA ILE A 74 23.21 2.16 -2.61
C ILE A 74 22.06 2.30 -3.62
N ARG A 75 22.25 3.04 -4.72
CA ARG A 75 21.21 3.22 -5.74
C ARG A 75 20.77 1.91 -6.39
N ARG A 76 21.67 0.92 -6.49
CA ARG A 76 21.35 -0.41 -7.02
C ARG A 76 20.36 -1.15 -6.10
N LEU A 77 20.64 -1.15 -4.80
CA LEU A 77 19.75 -1.73 -3.79
C LEU A 77 18.41 -0.99 -3.74
N PHE A 78 18.44 0.35 -3.75
CA PHE A 78 17.24 1.19 -3.78
C PHE A 78 16.34 0.87 -4.97
N ASN A 79 16.89 0.77 -6.19
CA ASN A 79 16.09 0.47 -7.38
C ASN A 79 15.49 -0.94 -7.34
N TRP A 80 16.22 -1.92 -6.78
CA TRP A 80 15.73 -3.28 -6.63
C TRP A 80 14.58 -3.35 -5.62
N VAL A 81 14.74 -2.75 -4.43
CA VAL A 81 13.70 -2.67 -3.40
C VAL A 81 12.49 -1.91 -3.92
N HIS A 82 12.69 -0.75 -4.54
CA HIS A 82 11.60 0.03 -5.13
C HIS A 82 10.84 -0.82 -6.16
N ARG A 83 11.53 -1.52 -7.05
CA ARG A 83 10.87 -2.34 -8.08
C ARG A 83 10.11 -3.53 -7.46
N SER A 84 10.69 -4.26 -6.52
CA SER A 84 10.04 -5.40 -5.89
C SER A 84 8.79 -4.97 -5.11
N THR A 85 8.89 -3.86 -4.36
CA THR A 85 7.75 -3.31 -3.60
C THR A 85 6.59 -2.92 -4.51
N GLY A 86 6.89 -2.30 -5.66
CA GLY A 86 5.87 -1.94 -6.65
C GLY A 86 5.17 -3.16 -7.28
N VAL A 87 5.91 -4.23 -7.59
CA VAL A 87 5.34 -5.48 -8.14
C VAL A 87 4.46 -6.18 -7.11
N VAL A 88 4.93 -6.28 -5.85
CA VAL A 88 4.17 -6.89 -4.76
C VAL A 88 2.86 -6.12 -4.52
N ALA A 89 2.92 -4.78 -4.44
CA ALA A 89 1.74 -3.95 -4.28
C ALA A 89 0.73 -4.11 -5.43
N PHE A 90 1.20 -4.22 -6.67
CA PHE A 90 0.32 -4.45 -7.83
C PHE A 90 -0.37 -5.81 -7.78
N ILE A 91 0.35 -6.87 -7.40
CA ILE A 91 -0.22 -8.22 -7.25
C ILE A 91 -1.26 -8.23 -6.11
N LEU A 92 -0.93 -7.65 -4.96
CA LEU A 92 -1.82 -7.63 -3.81
C LEU A 92 -3.07 -6.76 -4.03
N ALA A 93 -3.02 -5.75 -4.89
CA ALA A 93 -4.19 -4.96 -5.27
C ALA A 93 -5.15 -5.71 -6.22
N GLY A 94 -4.68 -6.76 -6.90
CA GLY A 94 -5.48 -7.58 -7.81
C GLY A 94 -6.10 -8.83 -7.17
N LEU A 95 -5.86 -9.06 -5.88
CA LEU A 95 -6.40 -10.16 -5.07
C LEU A 95 -7.54 -9.68 -4.17
#